data_AF-A0A5M4D4B8-F1
#
_entry.id   AF-A0A5M4D4B8-F1
#
_cell.length_a   1.000
_cell.length_b   1.000
_cell.length_c   1.000
_cell.angle_alpha   90.00
_cell.angle_beta   90.00
_cell.angle_gamma   90.00
#
_symmetry.space_group_name_H-M   'P 1'
#
loop_
_entity.id
_entity.type
_entity.pdbx_description
1 polymer ?
#
loop_
_entity_poly.entity_id
_entity_poly.type
_entity_poly.pdbx_seq_one_letter_code
_entity_poly.pdbx_strand_id
1 'polypeptide(L)'
;MDAKPWQIGVITVGLLGGLGLVGWQLFGGDHVGTLDEVMLMDVSTGDRYVADVSGRKSVFIPEKNPETGEYTLLPIHRGEDGKWRINHLELIKQFPPGQIQAIEDADSGIVKPSGSKPKRFHR
;
A
#
# COMPACT_ATOMS: atom_id res chain seq x y z
N MET A 1 -20.98 -15.64 52.51
CA MET A 1 -19.62 -16.01 52.08
C MET A 1 -18.79 -14.75 52.16
N ASP A 2 -18.06 -14.57 53.27
CA ASP A 2 -17.23 -13.38 53.46
C ASP A 2 -15.93 -13.54 52.69
N ALA A 3 -15.78 -12.78 51.60
CA ALA A 3 -14.55 -12.76 50.84
C ALA A 3 -13.42 -12.22 51.72
N LYS A 4 -12.32 -12.96 51.83
CA LYS A 4 -11.18 -12.53 52.65
C LYS A 4 -10.53 -11.30 51.99
N PRO A 5 -10.05 -10.30 52.76
CA PRO A 5 -9.47 -9.06 52.21
C PRO A 5 -8.37 -9.28 51.15
N TRP A 6 -7.56 -10.34 51.30
CA TRP A 6 -6.52 -10.69 50.34
C TRP A 6 -7.07 -11.14 48.98
N GLN A 7 -8.24 -11.80 48.96
CA GLN A 7 -8.89 -12.24 47.72
C GLN A 7 -9.38 -11.02 46.92
N ILE A 8 -9.88 -10.00 47.61
CA ILE A 8 -10.27 -8.72 46.99
C ILE A 8 -9.05 -8.04 46.36
N GLY A 9 -7.90 -8.09 47.04
CA GLY A 9 -6.64 -7.58 46.52
C GLY A 9 -6.22 -8.25 45.21
N VAL A 10 -6.22 -9.58 45.17
CA VAL A 10 -5.85 -10.36 43.97
C VAL A 10 -6.81 -10.10 42.81
N ILE A 11 -8.11 -10.04 43.08
CA ILE A 11 -9.12 -9.73 42.05
C ILE A 11 -8.88 -8.34 41.45
N THR A 12 -8.61 -7.34 42.29
CA THR A 12 -8.36 -5.96 41.85
C THR A 12 -7.12 -5.87 40.97
N VAL A 13 -6.01 -6.50 41.37
CA VAL A 13 -4.77 -6.51 40.60
C VAL A 13 -4.97 -7.22 39.25
N GLY A 14 -5.69 -8.34 39.24
CA GLY A 14 -6.01 -9.06 38.00
C GLY A 14 -6.88 -8.23 37.05
N LEU A 15 -7.89 -7.52 37.58
CA LEU A 15 -8.76 -6.65 36.79
C LEU A 15 -8.01 -5.46 36.20
N LEU A 16 -7.20 -4.77 37.01
CA LEU A 16 -6.41 -3.62 36.54
C LEU A 16 -5.34 -4.05 35.53
N GLY A 17 -4.66 -5.18 35.77
CA GLY A 17 -3.70 -5.73 34.83
C GLY A 17 -4.35 -6.15 33.51
N GLY A 18 -5.50 -6.81 33.58
CA GLY A 18 -6.27 -7.22 32.39
C GLY A 18 -6.76 -6.03 31.58
N LEU A 19 -7.35 -5.02 32.23
CA LEU A 19 -7.79 -3.78 31.56
C LEU A 19 -6.60 -3.00 30.98
N GLY A 20 -5.45 -2.98 31.67
CA GLY A 20 -4.23 -2.36 31.17
C GLY A 20 -3.71 -3.03 29.89
N LEU A 21 -3.69 -4.37 29.85
CA LEU A 21 -3.29 -5.13 28.66
C LEU A 21 -4.24 -4.93 27.48
N VAL A 22 -5.55 -4.92 27.74
CA VAL A 22 -6.56 -4.64 26.70
C VAL A 22 -6.41 -3.22 26.17
N GLY A 23 -6.22 -2.23 27.05
CA GLY A 23 -5.94 -0.86 26.64
C GLY A 23 -4.67 -0.76 25.80
N TRP A 24 -3.59 -1.42 26.20
CA TRP A 24 -2.33 -1.43 25.46
C TRP A 24 -2.48 -2.05 24.07
N GLN A 25 -3.26 -3.13 23.93
CA GLN A 25 -3.52 -3.75 22.63
C GLN A 25 -4.39 -2.88 21.72
N LEU A 26 -5.42 -2.23 22.27
CA LEU A 26 -6.33 -1.39 21.49
C LEU A 26 -5.72 -0.06 21.06
N PHE A 27 -4.87 0.54 21.89
CA PHE A 27 -4.31 1.87 21.64
C PHE A 27 -2.83 1.86 21.24
N GLY A 28 -2.11 0.76 21.48
CA GLY A 28 -0.69 0.61 21.17
C GLY A 28 -0.41 -0.16 19.87
N GLY A 29 -1.46 -0.60 19.16
CA GLY A 29 -1.29 -1.10 17.80
C GLY A 29 -0.81 0.03 16.89
N ASP A 30 0.34 -0.15 16.23
CA ASP A 30 0.76 0.70 15.13
C ASP A 30 -0.43 0.82 14.17
N HIS A 31 -0.95 2.04 14.04
CA HIS A 31 -1.92 2.32 13.01
C HIS A 31 -1.21 1.97 11.70
N VAL A 32 -1.70 0.96 10.98
CA VAL A 32 -1.24 0.69 9.62
C VAL A 32 -1.51 1.97 8.86
N GLY A 33 -0.47 2.77 8.65
CA GLY A 33 -0.58 4.05 7.98
C GLY A 33 -1.20 3.79 6.61
N THR A 34 -2.46 4.18 6.44
CA THR A 34 -3.06 4.22 5.11
C THR A 34 -2.16 5.12 4.28
N LEU A 35 -1.57 4.57 3.23
CA LEU A 35 -0.88 5.37 2.22
C LEU A 35 -1.91 6.38 1.70
N ASP A 36 -1.63 7.67 1.82
CA ASP A 36 -2.46 8.74 1.23
C ASP A 36 -2.19 8.90 -0.27
N GLU A 37 -1.07 8.33 -0.74
CA GLU A 37 -0.62 8.42 -2.13
C GLU A 37 -0.11 7.08 -2.62
N VAL A 38 -0.47 6.72 -3.86
CA VAL A 38 0.06 5.55 -4.56
C VAL A 38 0.83 6.02 -5.77
N MET A 39 2.09 5.58 -5.87
CA MET A 39 2.90 5.80 -7.07
C MET A 39 2.54 4.78 -8.13
N LEU A 40 2.17 5.28 -9.30
CA LEU A 40 1.81 4.52 -10.47
C LEU A 40 2.82 4.79 -11.58
N MET A 41 2.92 3.88 -12.54
CA MET A 41 3.74 4.03 -13.73
C MET A 41 2.93 3.58 -14.95
N ASP A 42 3.00 4.35 -16.01
CA ASP A 42 2.50 3.93 -17.32
C ASP A 42 3.45 2.87 -17.89
N VAL A 43 2.94 1.65 -18.10
CA VAL A 43 3.74 0.54 -18.64
C VAL A 43 4.23 0.79 -20.07
N SER A 44 3.58 1.69 -20.80
CA SER A 44 3.90 2.00 -22.20
C SER A 44 5.05 2.98 -22.32
N THR A 45 5.12 3.96 -21.42
CA THR A 45 6.04 5.11 -21.53
C THR A 45 7.06 5.16 -20.40
N GLY A 46 6.78 4.51 -19.27
CA GLY A 46 7.56 4.59 -18.04
C GLY A 46 7.29 5.85 -17.23
N ASP A 47 6.37 6.70 -17.67
CA ASP A 47 6.03 7.93 -16.95
C ASP A 47 5.37 7.61 -15.60
N ARG A 48 5.78 8.39 -14.59
CA ARG A 48 5.31 8.22 -13.22
C ARG A 48 4.12 9.11 -12.94
N TYR A 49 3.17 8.54 -12.22
CA TYR A 49 1.98 9.23 -11.77
C TYR A 49 1.79 9.03 -10.26
N VAL A 50 1.15 9.98 -9.61
CA VAL A 50 0.78 9.89 -8.20
C VAL A 50 -0.73 10.03 -8.09
N ALA A 51 -1.38 8.96 -7.63
CA ALA A 51 -2.80 8.94 -7.32
C ALA A 51 -3.00 9.27 -5.84
N ASP A 52 -3.88 10.23 -5.56
CA ASP A 52 -4.34 10.53 -4.21
C ASP A 52 -5.43 9.52 -3.80
N VAL A 53 -5.14 8.74 -2.77
CA VAL A 53 -6.01 7.70 -2.20
C VAL A 53 -6.50 8.05 -0.79
N SER A 54 -6.21 9.27 -0.34
CA SER A 54 -6.66 9.76 0.96
C SER A 54 -8.19 9.70 1.09
N GLY A 55 -8.68 9.47 2.31
CA GLY A 55 -10.11 9.48 2.61
C GLY A 55 -10.90 8.28 2.06
N ARG A 56 -10.29 7.08 1.97
CA ARG A 56 -10.90 5.82 1.48
C ARG A 56 -11.16 5.76 -0.04
N LYS A 57 -10.41 6.52 -0.84
CA LYS A 57 -10.46 6.40 -2.30
C LYS A 57 -9.68 5.16 -2.74
N SER A 58 -10.36 4.21 -3.39
CA SER A 58 -9.71 3.05 -4.01
C SER A 58 -9.18 3.42 -5.40
N VAL A 59 -7.99 2.92 -5.74
CA VAL A 59 -7.46 2.91 -7.11
C VAL A 59 -7.94 1.64 -7.79
N PHE A 60 -8.39 1.74 -9.04
CA PHE A 60 -8.62 0.57 -9.87
C PHE A 60 -7.32 0.24 -10.59
N ILE A 61 -6.86 -1.01 -10.52
CA ILE A 61 -5.59 -1.41 -11.12
C ILE A 61 -5.87 -2.46 -12.20
N PRO A 62 -5.43 -2.26 -13.46
CA PRO A 62 -4.75 -1.05 -13.96
C PRO A 62 -5.64 0.19 -13.91
N GLU A 63 -5.03 1.37 -13.66
CA GLU A 63 -5.72 2.66 -13.60
C GLU A 63 -5.68 3.35 -14.97
N LYS A 64 -6.67 4.22 -15.23
CA LYS A 64 -6.75 4.95 -16.49
C LYS A 64 -5.69 6.06 -16.53
N ASN A 65 -4.85 6.05 -17.56
CA ASN A 65 -3.93 7.14 -17.84
C ASN A 65 -4.75 8.40 -18.20
N PRO A 66 -4.57 9.53 -17.48
CA PRO A 66 -5.36 10.74 -17.72
C PRO A 66 -5.05 11.43 -19.07
N GLU A 67 -3.90 11.15 -19.68
CA GLU A 67 -3.48 11.75 -20.95
C GLU A 67 -3.96 10.94 -22.15
N THR A 68 -3.83 9.61 -22.10
CA THR A 68 -4.18 8.72 -23.21
C THR A 68 -5.59 8.13 -23.09
N GLY A 69 -6.13 8.05 -21.87
CA GLY A 69 -7.39 7.40 -21.58
C GLY A 69 -7.34 5.87 -21.57
N GLU A 70 -6.16 5.27 -21.73
CA GLU A 70 -5.96 3.82 -21.69
C GLU A 70 -5.68 3.32 -20.27
N TYR A 71 -6.03 2.06 -19.97
CA TYR A 71 -5.76 1.45 -18.66
C TYR A 71 -4.33 0.91 -18.58
N THR A 72 -3.33 1.80 -18.53
CA THR A 72 -1.90 1.44 -18.57
C THR A 72 -1.15 1.75 -17.28
N LEU A 73 -1.80 2.34 -16.28
CA LEU A 73 -1.13 2.72 -15.03
C LEU A 73 -1.11 1.54 -14.04
N LEU A 74 0.08 1.09 -13.67
CA LEU A 74 0.30 0.06 -12.66
C LEU A 74 1.06 0.61 -11.45
N PRO A 75 0.76 0.16 -10.21
CA PRO A 75 1.48 0.60 -9.03
C PRO A 75 2.92 0.10 -9.05
N ILE A 76 3.82 1.04 -8.76
CA ILE A 76 5.24 0.76 -8.61
C ILE A 76 5.67 1.08 -7.19
N HIS A 77 6.59 0.28 -6.67
CA HIS A 77 7.22 0.52 -5.38
C HIS A 77 8.73 0.35 -5.53
N ARG A 78 9.48 1.03 -4.66
CA ARG A 78 10.93 0.89 -4.61
C ARG A 78 11.27 -0.20 -3.61
N GLY A 79 11.92 -1.27 -4.07
CA GLY A 79 12.42 -2.34 -3.20
C GLY A 79 13.64 -1.90 -2.40
N GLU A 80 14.05 -2.74 -1.44
CA GLU A 80 15.21 -2.50 -0.56
C GLU A 80 16.53 -2.40 -1.34
N ASP A 81 16.62 -3.05 -2.49
CA ASP A 81 17.77 -2.96 -3.42
C ASP A 81 17.76 -1.68 -4.27
N GLY A 82 16.81 -0.78 -4.03
CA GLY A 82 16.66 0.49 -4.72
C GLY A 82 16.02 0.40 -6.11
N LYS A 83 15.64 -0.80 -6.58
CA LYS A 83 14.98 -1.01 -7.88
C LYS A 83 13.48 -0.79 -7.78
N TRP A 84 12.89 -0.31 -8.86
CA TRP A 84 11.44 -0.17 -8.99
C TRP A 84 10.81 -1.48 -9.45
N ARG A 85 9.70 -1.84 -8.83
CA ARG A 85 8.98 -3.08 -9.11
C ARG A 85 7.47 -2.89 -9.18
N ILE A 86 6.84 -3.68 -10.03
CA ILE A 86 5.39 -3.92 -10.05
C ILE A 86 5.12 -5.24 -9.31
N ASN A 87 4.22 -5.21 -8.32
CA ASN A 87 3.83 -6.43 -7.58
C ASN A 87 2.80 -7.29 -8.31
N HIS A 88 2.03 -6.68 -9.20
CA HIS A 88 0.94 -7.31 -9.94
C HIS A 88 1.42 -7.88 -11.28
N LEU A 89 2.28 -8.89 -11.23
CA LEU A 89 2.88 -9.50 -12.43
C LEU A 89 1.83 -10.13 -13.35
N GLU A 90 0.72 -10.60 -12.77
CA GLU A 90 -0.45 -11.11 -13.49
C GLU A 90 -1.08 -10.06 -14.41
N LEU A 91 -1.01 -8.77 -14.03
CA LEU A 91 -1.55 -7.68 -14.84
C LEU A 91 -0.61 -7.36 -16.01
N ILE A 92 0.70 -7.47 -15.82
CA ILE A 92 1.68 -7.29 -16.90
C ILE A 92 1.38 -8.24 -18.07
N LYS A 93 1.02 -9.49 -17.77
CA LYS A 93 0.71 -10.52 -18.78
C LYS A 93 -0.57 -10.24 -19.58
N GLN A 94 -1.42 -9.33 -19.12
CA GLN A 94 -2.64 -8.93 -19.83
C GLN A 94 -2.35 -7.89 -20.91
N PHE A 95 -1.20 -7.22 -20.86
CA PHE A 95 -0.81 -6.24 -21.86
C PHE A 95 -0.17 -6.92 -23.08
N PRO A 96 -0.43 -6.42 -24.29
CA PRO A 96 0.29 -6.82 -25.49
C PRO A 96 1.80 -6.55 -25.31
N PRO A 97 2.69 -7.39 -25.87
CA PRO A 97 4.15 -7.17 -25.78
C PRO A 97 4.63 -5.78 -26.25
N GLY A 98 3.91 -5.15 -27.19
CA GLY A 98 4.23 -3.81 -27.68
C GLY A 98 3.87 -2.65 -26.74
N GLN A 99 3.10 -2.92 -25.68
CA GLN A 99 2.57 -1.91 -24.74
C GLN A 99 3.33 -1.90 -23.40
N ILE A 100 4.30 -2.79 -23.20
CA ILE A 100 5.07 -2.93 -21.94
C ILE A 100 6.53 -2.44 -22.07
N GLN A 101 6.77 -1.39 -22.85
CA GLN A 101 8.12 -0.94 -23.20
C GLN A 101 8.95 -0.48 -22.00
N ALA A 102 8.30 -0.08 -20.90
CA ALA A 102 8.96 0.38 -19.69
C ALA A 102 9.33 -0.74 -18.69
N ILE A 103 8.99 -2.00 -19.01
CA ILE A 103 9.25 -3.17 -18.17
C ILE A 103 10.58 -3.80 -18.61
N GLU A 104 11.55 -3.84 -17.71
CA GLU A 104 12.87 -4.45 -17.99
C GLU A 104 12.81 -5.98 -17.88
N ASP A 105 12.07 -6.47 -16.88
CA ASP A 105 11.88 -7.89 -16.63
C ASP A 105 10.44 -8.14 -16.16
N ALA A 106 9.65 -8.78 -17.02
CA ALA A 106 8.24 -9.07 -16.75
C ALA A 106 8.04 -10.21 -15.75
N ASP A 107 9.02 -11.09 -15.54
CA ASP A 107 8.93 -12.22 -14.62
C ASP A 107 9.23 -11.80 -13.18
N SER A 108 10.14 -10.83 -13.00
CA SER A 108 10.45 -10.25 -11.68
C SER A 108 9.75 -8.92 -11.40
N GLY A 109 9.08 -8.34 -12.41
CA GLY A 109 8.39 -7.07 -12.34
C GLY A 109 9.30 -5.86 -12.24
N ILE A 110 10.59 -6.00 -12.58
CA ILE A 110 11.54 -4.88 -12.55
C ILE A 110 11.19 -3.92 -13.68
N VAL A 111 11.09 -2.65 -13.31
CA VAL A 111 10.75 -1.56 -14.24
C VAL A 111 11.77 -0.45 -14.18
N LYS A 112 11.86 0.29 -15.27
CA LYS A 112 12.68 1.50 -15.37
C LYS A 112 11.79 2.71 -15.59
N PRO A 113 11.41 3.42 -14.51
CA PRO A 113 10.63 4.63 -14.66
C PRO A 113 11.42 5.68 -15.44
N SER A 114 10.72 6.51 -16.20
CA SER A 114 11.31 7.64 -16.88
C SER A 114 11.85 8.65 -15.86
N GLY A 115 12.86 9.41 -16.27
CA GLY A 115 13.44 10.48 -15.45
C GLY A 115 12.50 11.68 -15.26
N SER A 116 11.30 11.66 -15.85
CA SER A 116 10.33 12.73 -15.76
C SER A 116 9.80 12.88 -14.32
N LYS A 117 9.40 14.10 -13.95
CA LYS A 117 8.79 14.34 -12.63
C LYS A 117 7.43 13.63 -12.56
N PRO A 118 7.09 12.97 -11.43
CA PRO A 118 5.80 12.34 -11.29
C PRO A 118 4.65 13.33 -11.46
N LYS A 119 3.66 12.97 -12.28
CA LYS A 119 2.46 13.77 -12.53
C LYS A 119 1.39 13.40 -11.50
N ARG A 120 0.87 14.39 -10.77
CA ARG A 120 -0.22 14.17 -9.82
C ARG A 120 -1.54 14.28 -10.55
N PHE A 121 -2.45 13.33 -10.30
CA PHE A 121 -3.81 13.42 -10.79
C PHE A 121 -4.80 13.15 -9.65
N HIS A 122 -5.99 13.73 -9.78
CA HIS A 122 -7.08 13.55 -8.83
C HIS A 122 -8.24 12.92 -9.59
N ARG A 123 -8.84 11.90 -8.98
CA ARG A 123 -10.11 11.35 -9.44
C ARG A 123 -11.27 12.23 -8.99
#